data_AF-A0A946RF06-F1
#
_entry.id   AF-A0A946RF06-F1
#
_cell.length_a   1.000
_cell.length_b   1.000
_cell.length_c   1.000
_cell.angle_alpha   90.00
_cell.angle_beta   90.00
_cell.angle_gamma   90.00
#
_symmetry.space_group_name_H-M   'P 1'
#
loop_
_entity.id
_entity.type
_entity.pdbx_description
1 polymer ?
#
loop_
_entity_poly.entity_id
_entity_poly.type
_entity_poly.pdbx_seq_one_letter_code
_entity_poly.pdbx_strand_id
1 'polypeptide(L)'
;MRFIIKAITLILLSQILLAEKMETLKDPTVEAERFYESITIDGNLEEESWGRATGTDYFIEIDPGENIMPSEKTKVKVGYDESNLYVAFWASANPADIRASYQKRDRAWGDDFVAIFLDTYGDANVGTMIGANPYGVQLDAKNDGNNDDESFDLIYESQGRITDSGYQVEMSIPFSSLSFPEQEVQEWKVGFYRSLPREKRAQIVWGGFDRTDPCFLCQLGTLTGIRDIKQRGSLEFLPAIVGSQASALDANNTLQKGDINGEASLGIKYSFSSDRFAELTINPDFSQVEADEQQVDVNTT
;
A
#
# COMPACT_ATOMS: atom_id res chain seq x y z
N MET A 1 -29.64 50.23 -49.92
CA MET A 1 -28.50 49.58 -50.59
C MET A 1 -27.21 50.01 -49.88
N ARG A 2 -26.33 49.06 -49.56
CA ARG A 2 -24.99 49.16 -48.95
C ARG A 2 -24.86 49.12 -47.41
N PHE A 3 -24.68 47.88 -46.97
CA PHE A 3 -23.92 47.41 -45.81
C PHE A 3 -22.51 48.03 -45.77
N ILE A 4 -22.02 48.39 -44.58
CA ILE A 4 -20.59 48.27 -44.22
C ILE A 4 -20.49 47.71 -42.80
N ILE A 5 -19.68 46.66 -42.71
CA ILE A 5 -19.54 45.68 -41.65
C ILE A 5 -18.71 46.27 -40.49
N LYS A 6 -19.22 46.19 -39.26
CA LYS A 6 -18.40 46.31 -38.05
C LYS A 6 -17.60 45.02 -37.90
N ALA A 7 -16.29 45.10 -38.12
CA ALA A 7 -15.37 44.02 -37.79
C ALA A 7 -15.26 43.93 -36.25
N ILE A 8 -15.96 42.95 -35.67
CA ILE A 8 -15.74 42.51 -34.29
C ILE A 8 -14.67 41.42 -34.38
N THR A 9 -13.43 41.77 -34.03
CA THR A 9 -12.34 40.82 -33.89
C THR A 9 -12.58 40.01 -32.62
N LEU A 10 -13.16 38.82 -32.76
CA LEU A 10 -13.32 37.86 -31.68
C LEU A 10 -11.97 37.20 -31.42
N ILE A 11 -11.23 37.71 -30.43
CA ILE A 11 -10.02 37.05 -29.94
C ILE A 11 -10.48 35.86 -29.07
N LEU A 12 -10.54 34.66 -29.66
CA LEU A 12 -10.58 33.42 -28.90
C LEU A 12 -9.20 33.24 -28.25
N LEU A 13 -9.06 33.64 -26.98
CA LEU A 13 -7.99 33.10 -26.14
C LEU A 13 -8.29 31.63 -25.92
N SER A 14 -7.70 30.74 -26.71
CA SER A 14 -7.51 29.36 -26.28
C SER A 14 -6.56 29.41 -25.07
N GLN A 15 -7.10 29.32 -23.87
CA GLN A 15 -6.27 29.07 -22.69
C GLN A 15 -5.74 27.65 -22.85
N ILE A 16 -4.52 27.54 -23.36
CA ILE A 16 -3.73 26.33 -23.17
C ILE A 16 -3.51 26.28 -21.66
N LEU A 17 -4.16 25.33 -21.00
CA LEU A 17 -3.90 25.01 -19.60
C LEU A 17 -2.47 24.47 -19.57
N LEU A 18 -1.48 25.33 -19.34
CA LEU A 18 -0.14 24.86 -19.04
C LEU A 18 -0.19 24.24 -17.64
N ALA A 19 0.30 23.02 -17.53
CA ALA A 19 0.50 22.38 -16.24
C ALA A 19 1.40 23.28 -15.38
N GLU A 20 0.90 23.68 -14.22
CA GLU A 20 1.63 24.54 -13.29
C GLU A 20 2.71 23.71 -12.58
N LYS A 21 3.97 24.07 -12.79
CA LYS A 21 5.10 23.45 -12.10
C LYS A 21 5.04 23.81 -10.62
N MET A 22 5.14 22.81 -9.77
CA MET A 22 5.21 22.96 -8.33
C MET A 22 6.66 22.87 -7.84
N GLU A 23 6.92 23.50 -6.69
CA GLU A 23 8.21 23.42 -6.03
C GLU A 23 8.31 22.13 -5.22
N THR A 24 9.40 21.38 -5.40
CA THR A 24 9.72 20.22 -4.57
C THR A 24 10.12 20.69 -3.17
N LEU A 25 9.49 20.13 -2.14
CA LEU A 25 9.83 20.43 -0.76
C LEU A 25 11.19 19.82 -0.40
N LYS A 26 12.00 20.58 0.35
CA LYS A 26 13.24 20.08 0.93
C LYS A 26 12.99 19.65 2.36
N ASP A 27 13.38 18.42 2.69
CA ASP A 27 13.25 17.81 4.01
C ASP A 27 11.87 18.03 4.67
N PRO A 28 10.75 17.76 3.95
CA PRO A 28 9.42 18.01 4.48
C PRO A 28 9.16 17.14 5.72
N THR A 29 8.45 17.69 6.69
CA THR A 29 8.12 16.99 7.95
C THR A 29 6.62 16.89 8.13
N VAL A 30 6.16 15.77 8.65
CA VAL A 30 4.78 15.55 9.11
C VAL A 30 4.83 14.98 10.53
N GLU A 31 3.89 15.41 11.37
CA GLU A 31 3.80 14.96 12.76
C GLU A 31 2.68 13.93 12.90
N ALA A 32 2.98 12.80 13.54
CA ALA A 32 1.98 11.81 13.93
C ALA A 32 1.32 12.24 15.24
N GLU A 33 -0.01 12.31 15.25
CA GLU A 33 -0.79 12.66 16.44
C GLU A 33 -0.99 11.44 17.34
N ARG A 34 -0.84 11.60 18.67
CA ARG A 34 -1.14 10.50 19.60
C ARG A 34 -2.64 10.39 19.85
N PHE A 35 -3.19 9.21 19.58
CA PHE A 35 -4.58 8.87 19.83
C PHE A 35 -4.73 8.21 21.21
N TYR A 36 -5.80 8.58 21.90
CA TYR A 36 -6.15 8.01 23.22
C TYR A 36 -7.43 7.18 23.15
N GLU A 37 -8.22 7.40 22.11
CA GLU A 37 -9.43 6.69 21.74
C GLU A 37 -9.09 5.60 20.73
N SER A 38 -9.79 4.47 20.81
CA SER A 38 -9.67 3.38 19.83
C SER A 38 -10.15 3.85 18.47
N ILE A 39 -9.35 3.61 17.44
CA ILE A 39 -9.73 3.76 16.04
C ILE A 39 -10.32 2.44 15.55
N THR A 40 -11.46 2.50 14.86
CA THR A 40 -12.07 1.33 14.20
C THR A 40 -11.82 1.44 12.71
N ILE A 41 -11.17 0.44 12.12
CA ILE A 41 -10.82 0.45 10.70
C ILE A 41 -12.06 0.09 9.88
N ASP A 42 -12.92 1.07 9.62
CA ASP A 42 -14.16 0.94 8.86
C ASP A 42 -14.23 1.83 7.60
N GLY A 43 -13.19 2.65 7.39
CA GLY A 43 -13.08 3.56 6.24
C GLY A 43 -13.96 4.80 6.36
N ASN A 44 -14.58 5.07 7.52
CA ASN A 44 -15.28 6.31 7.84
C ASN A 44 -14.41 7.22 8.71
N LEU A 45 -13.72 8.18 8.10
CA LEU A 45 -12.73 9.02 8.78
C LEU A 45 -13.33 10.20 9.56
N GLU A 46 -14.41 9.97 10.32
CA GLU A 46 -15.18 10.99 11.04
C GLU A 46 -14.84 11.09 12.53
N GLU A 47 -13.98 10.22 13.05
CA GLU A 47 -13.56 10.23 14.45
C GLU A 47 -12.85 11.53 14.85
N GLU A 48 -13.06 11.96 16.10
CA GLU A 48 -12.42 13.17 16.65
C GLU A 48 -10.89 13.08 16.62
N SER A 49 -10.31 11.88 16.73
CA SER A 49 -8.88 11.64 16.59
C SER A 49 -8.35 12.10 15.23
N TRP A 50 -9.05 11.75 14.14
CA TRP A 50 -8.73 12.27 12.81
C TRP A 50 -8.98 13.76 12.71
N GLY A 51 -9.97 14.31 13.42
CA GLY A 51 -10.20 15.75 13.52
C GLY A 51 -9.00 16.52 14.08
N ARG A 52 -8.36 15.99 15.14
CA ARG A 52 -7.21 16.59 15.83
C ARG A 52 -5.89 16.38 15.10
N ALA A 53 -5.71 15.25 14.45
CA ALA A 53 -4.46 14.94 13.77
C ALA A 53 -4.10 16.00 12.74
N THR A 54 -2.86 16.48 12.80
CA THR A 54 -2.28 17.28 11.73
C THR A 54 -1.97 16.34 10.55
N GLY A 55 -1.91 16.91 9.36
CA GLY A 55 -1.62 16.14 8.15
C GLY A 55 -1.05 17.03 7.07
N THR A 56 -0.99 16.51 5.86
CA THR A 56 -0.50 17.24 4.69
C THR A 56 -1.43 17.01 3.49
N ASP A 57 -1.57 18.03 2.66
CA ASP A 57 -2.27 18.01 1.38
C ASP A 57 -1.38 18.51 0.23
N TYR A 58 -0.07 18.68 0.48
CA TYR A 58 0.90 19.15 -0.52
C TYR A 58 1.38 17.99 -1.41
N PHE A 59 0.50 17.53 -2.29
CA PHE A 59 0.77 16.47 -3.25
C PHE A 59 1.10 17.02 -4.64
N ILE A 60 2.03 16.37 -5.32
CA ILE A 60 2.56 16.76 -6.61
C ILE A 60 2.52 15.56 -7.56
N GLU A 61 2.08 15.75 -8.80
CA GLU A 61 2.20 14.75 -9.85
C GLU A 61 3.64 14.68 -10.36
N ILE A 62 4.22 13.48 -10.30
CA ILE A 62 5.61 13.20 -10.68
C ILE A 62 5.75 12.27 -11.87
N ASP A 63 4.65 11.72 -12.39
CA ASP A 63 4.57 11.02 -13.66
C ASP A 63 3.10 11.01 -14.11
N PRO A 64 2.76 11.22 -15.41
CA PRO A 64 3.62 11.60 -16.52
C PRO A 64 4.14 13.05 -16.44
N GLY A 65 3.52 13.90 -15.61
CA GLY A 65 4.02 15.24 -15.32
C GLY A 65 5.37 15.22 -14.61
N GLU A 66 6.10 16.33 -14.64
CA GLU A 66 7.37 16.49 -13.92
C GLU A 66 7.22 17.57 -12.86
N ASN A 67 6.87 17.15 -11.64
CA ASN A 67 6.59 18.01 -10.49
C ASN A 67 5.55 19.09 -10.82
N ILE A 68 4.35 18.68 -11.23
CA ILE A 68 3.23 19.59 -11.57
C ILE A 68 2.06 19.42 -10.61
N MET A 69 1.15 20.40 -10.61
CA MET A 69 -0.09 20.32 -9.85
C MET A 69 -0.92 19.09 -10.28
N PRO A 70 -1.29 18.19 -9.34
CA PRO A 70 -2.09 17.03 -9.67
C PRO A 70 -3.51 17.46 -10.04
N SER A 71 -4.12 16.71 -10.96
CA SER A 71 -5.51 16.93 -11.38
C SER A 71 -6.53 16.71 -10.25
N GLU A 72 -6.18 15.86 -9.28
CA GLU A 72 -7.03 15.46 -8.18
C GLU A 72 -6.31 15.64 -6.84
N LYS A 73 -7.02 16.20 -5.86
CA LYS A 73 -6.45 16.48 -4.54
C LYS A 73 -6.32 15.22 -3.71
N THR A 74 -5.29 15.18 -2.87
CA THR A 74 -5.07 14.13 -1.88
C THR A 74 -4.69 14.79 -0.56
N LYS A 75 -5.18 14.24 0.53
CA LYS A 75 -4.80 14.62 1.89
C LYS A 75 -4.49 13.35 2.66
N VAL A 76 -3.49 13.41 3.52
CA VAL A 76 -3.14 12.32 4.43
C VAL A 76 -3.01 12.84 5.85
N LYS A 77 -3.38 12.01 6.82
CA LYS A 77 -3.11 12.21 8.25
C LYS A 77 -2.48 10.95 8.81
N VAL A 78 -1.62 11.14 9.81
CA VAL A 78 -0.96 10.05 10.53
C VAL A 78 -1.26 10.23 12.00
N GLY A 79 -1.64 9.14 12.65
CA GLY A 79 -1.80 9.07 14.10
C GLY A 79 -1.18 7.79 14.63
N TYR A 80 -1.09 7.65 15.95
CA TYR A 80 -0.61 6.42 16.58
C TYR A 80 -1.16 6.28 17.99
N ASP A 81 -1.25 5.04 18.46
CA ASP A 81 -1.51 4.72 19.87
C ASP A 81 -0.32 3.93 20.46
N GLU A 82 -0.53 3.17 21.53
CA GLU A 82 0.54 2.36 22.14
C GLU A 82 0.94 1.13 21.30
N SER A 83 0.13 0.72 20.34
CA SER A 83 0.24 -0.56 19.63
C SER A 83 0.31 -0.42 18.12
N ASN A 84 -0.26 0.64 17.53
CA ASN A 84 -0.41 0.80 16.09
C ASN A 84 -0.04 2.21 15.61
N LEU A 85 0.49 2.25 14.39
CA LEU A 85 0.49 3.42 13.54
C LEU A 85 -0.80 3.42 12.71
N TYR A 86 -1.48 4.56 12.65
CA TYR A 86 -2.68 4.77 11.86
C TYR A 86 -2.40 5.74 10.71
N VAL A 87 -2.89 5.42 9.52
CA VAL A 87 -2.75 6.29 8.34
C VAL A 87 -4.10 6.40 7.65
N ALA A 88 -4.53 7.63 7.40
CA ALA A 88 -5.80 7.93 6.74
C ALA A 88 -5.59 8.84 5.54
N PHE A 89 -6.20 8.46 4.41
CA PHE A 89 -6.16 9.20 3.16
C PHE A 89 -7.55 9.66 2.76
N TRP A 90 -7.65 10.91 2.31
CA TRP A 90 -8.78 11.47 1.59
C TRP A 90 -8.30 11.77 0.17
N ALA A 91 -8.84 11.03 -0.81
CA ALA A 91 -8.45 11.11 -2.19
C ALA A 91 -9.63 11.58 -3.04
N SER A 92 -9.59 12.84 -3.47
CA SER A 92 -10.62 13.40 -4.35
C SER A 92 -10.58 12.71 -5.70
N ALA A 93 -11.75 12.41 -6.26
CA ALA A 93 -11.91 11.91 -7.62
C ALA A 93 -13.39 11.98 -7.99
N ASN A 94 -13.70 12.10 -9.28
CA ASN A 94 -15.03 11.78 -9.76
C ASN A 94 -15.33 10.28 -9.47
N PRO A 95 -16.39 9.94 -8.71
CA PRO A 95 -16.69 8.54 -8.36
C PRO A 95 -16.90 7.63 -9.57
N ALA A 96 -17.35 8.17 -10.70
CA ALA A 96 -17.54 7.41 -11.93
C ALA A 96 -16.20 6.98 -12.59
N ASP A 97 -15.10 7.64 -12.26
CA ASP A 97 -13.78 7.39 -12.83
C ASP A 97 -12.87 6.53 -11.92
N ILE A 98 -13.33 6.21 -10.70
CA ILE A 98 -12.57 5.40 -9.74
C ILE A 98 -12.47 3.97 -10.25
N ARG A 99 -11.24 3.47 -10.36
CA ARG A 99 -10.96 2.07 -10.68
C ARG A 99 -10.59 1.34 -9.39
N ALA A 100 -11.45 0.44 -8.94
CA ALA A 100 -11.20 -0.39 -7.77
C ALA A 100 -11.83 -1.77 -7.98
N SER A 101 -11.14 -2.81 -7.51
CA SER A 101 -11.56 -4.20 -7.63
C SER A 101 -11.34 -4.96 -6.33
N TYR A 102 -12.25 -5.91 -6.03
CA TYR A 102 -12.02 -6.89 -4.97
C TYR A 102 -11.12 -7.99 -5.55
N GLN A 103 -9.86 -7.96 -5.16
CA GLN A 103 -8.84 -8.91 -5.60
C GLN A 103 -8.21 -9.57 -4.39
N LYS A 104 -7.41 -10.61 -4.66
CA LYS A 104 -6.42 -11.04 -3.67
C LYS A 104 -5.49 -9.86 -3.37
N ARG A 105 -4.98 -9.84 -2.15
CA ARG A 105 -3.87 -8.98 -1.73
C ARG A 105 -2.72 -9.04 -2.75
N ASP A 106 -2.07 -7.89 -2.96
CA ASP A 106 -0.98 -7.67 -3.93
C ASP A 106 -1.35 -7.95 -5.40
N ARG A 107 -2.66 -7.92 -5.72
CA ARG A 107 -3.15 -8.01 -7.11
C ARG A 107 -3.89 -6.76 -7.57
N ALA A 108 -4.03 -5.75 -6.71
CA ALA A 108 -4.74 -4.50 -7.00
C ALA A 108 -3.81 -3.35 -7.48
N TRP A 109 -2.56 -3.63 -7.86
CA TRP A 109 -1.61 -2.61 -8.38
C TRP A 109 -2.14 -1.82 -9.59
N GLY A 110 -3.13 -2.37 -10.31
CA GLY A 110 -3.84 -1.75 -11.44
C GLY A 110 -4.80 -0.62 -11.07
N ASP A 111 -5.25 -0.59 -9.81
CA ASP A 111 -6.37 0.23 -9.34
C ASP A 111 -5.91 1.64 -8.92
N ASP A 112 -6.89 2.51 -8.64
CA ASP A 112 -6.68 3.64 -7.74
C ASP A 112 -6.22 3.05 -6.40
N PHE A 113 -5.12 3.57 -5.84
CA PHE A 113 -4.68 3.20 -4.49
C PHE A 113 -3.84 4.31 -3.88
N VAL A 114 -3.73 4.27 -2.56
CA VAL A 114 -2.86 5.12 -1.77
C VAL A 114 -1.90 4.27 -0.97
N ALA A 115 -0.72 4.80 -0.70
CA ALA A 115 0.30 4.10 0.07
C ALA A 115 1.13 5.07 0.91
N ILE A 116 1.66 4.55 2.01
CA ILE A 116 2.74 5.13 2.79
C ILE A 116 4.02 4.34 2.50
N PHE A 117 5.13 5.06 2.32
CA PHE A 117 6.48 4.49 2.34
C PHE A 117 7.11 4.81 3.69
N LEU A 118 7.67 3.80 4.35
CA LEU A 118 8.33 3.94 5.66
C LEU A 118 9.75 3.39 5.61
N ASP A 119 10.72 4.20 6.02
CA ASP A 119 12.03 3.75 6.48
C ASP A 119 12.18 4.16 7.95
N THR A 120 12.06 3.19 8.84
CA THR A 120 12.02 3.38 10.30
C THR A 120 13.40 3.57 10.93
N TYR A 121 14.47 3.22 10.22
CA TYR A 121 15.85 3.44 10.67
C TYR A 121 16.44 4.75 10.12
N GLY A 122 15.87 5.25 9.03
CA GLY A 122 16.28 6.50 8.39
C GLY A 122 17.64 6.44 7.71
N ASP A 123 18.12 5.22 7.42
CA ASP A 123 19.42 4.96 6.80
C ASP A 123 19.33 4.79 5.27
N ALA A 124 18.12 4.87 4.70
CA ALA A 124 17.82 4.71 3.29
C ALA A 124 18.27 3.36 2.68
N ASN A 125 18.44 2.32 3.51
CA ASN A 125 18.79 0.98 3.03
C ASN A 125 17.55 0.15 2.66
N VAL A 126 16.48 0.28 3.45
CA VAL A 126 15.25 -0.49 3.27
C VAL A 126 14.05 0.36 3.63
N GLY A 127 13.09 0.44 2.71
CA GLY A 127 11.75 0.97 2.95
C GLY A 127 10.69 -0.13 2.90
N THR A 128 9.51 0.16 3.44
CA THR A 128 8.30 -0.64 3.29
C THR A 128 7.20 0.24 2.72
N MET A 129 6.64 -0.17 1.58
CA MET A 129 5.41 0.40 1.04
C MET A 129 4.22 -0.35 1.63
N ILE A 130 3.24 0.38 2.14
CA ILE A 130 2.02 -0.16 2.74
C ILE A 130 0.85 0.65 2.20
N GLY A 131 -0.13 -0.01 1.59
CA GLY A 131 -1.21 0.69 0.90
C GLY A 131 -2.48 -0.12 0.79
N ALA A 132 -3.52 0.55 0.31
CA ALA A 132 -4.76 -0.11 -0.02
C ALA A 132 -5.52 0.63 -1.12
N ASN A 133 -6.33 -0.12 -1.86
CA ASN A 133 -7.26 0.43 -2.85
C ASN A 133 -8.56 0.95 -2.17
N PRO A 134 -9.48 1.61 -2.89
CA PRO A 134 -10.76 2.12 -2.36
C PRO A 134 -11.70 1.09 -1.73
N TYR A 135 -11.45 -0.21 -1.91
CA TYR A 135 -12.19 -1.29 -1.26
C TYR A 135 -11.44 -1.91 -0.07
N GLY A 136 -10.28 -1.35 0.30
CA GLY A 136 -9.45 -1.87 1.39
C GLY A 136 -8.62 -3.09 1.01
N VAL A 137 -8.46 -3.39 -0.29
CA VAL A 137 -7.55 -4.47 -0.72
C VAL A 137 -6.12 -4.01 -0.51
N GLN A 138 -5.40 -4.81 0.28
CA GLN A 138 -4.03 -4.58 0.72
C GLN A 138 -3.01 -4.70 -0.40
N LEU A 139 -2.02 -3.82 -0.33
CA LEU A 139 -0.87 -3.70 -1.23
C LEU A 139 0.37 -3.41 -0.38
N ASP A 140 1.38 -4.26 -0.46
CA ASP A 140 2.67 -3.94 0.16
C ASP A 140 3.85 -4.51 -0.60
N ALA A 141 4.99 -3.88 -0.35
CA ALA A 141 6.25 -4.30 -0.91
C ALA A 141 7.38 -3.82 0.01
N LYS A 142 8.47 -4.58 0.03
CA LYS A 142 9.72 -4.13 0.61
C LYS A 142 10.56 -3.48 -0.48
N ASN A 143 11.06 -2.28 -0.24
CA ASN A 143 11.87 -1.53 -1.20
C ASN A 143 13.33 -1.48 -0.71
N ASP A 144 14.29 -1.91 -1.52
CA ASP A 144 15.73 -1.86 -1.18
C ASP A 144 16.46 -0.62 -1.74
N GLY A 145 15.68 0.40 -2.13
CA GLY A 145 16.14 1.61 -2.81
C GLY A 145 16.15 1.48 -4.34
N ASN A 146 16.16 0.27 -4.90
CA ASN A 146 16.20 0.06 -6.34
C ASN A 146 15.04 -0.80 -6.87
N ASN A 147 14.60 -1.79 -6.09
CA ASN A 147 13.56 -2.74 -6.48
C ASN A 147 12.51 -2.87 -5.38
N ASP A 148 11.30 -3.20 -5.82
CA ASP A 148 10.20 -3.61 -4.95
C ASP A 148 10.14 -5.15 -4.90
N ASP A 149 10.20 -5.70 -3.70
CA ASP A 149 9.87 -7.09 -3.39
C ASP A 149 8.41 -7.18 -2.95
N GLU A 150 7.54 -7.47 -3.93
CA GLU A 150 6.10 -7.69 -3.74
C GLU A 150 5.78 -9.06 -3.09
N SER A 151 6.78 -9.89 -2.79
CA SER A 151 6.57 -11.15 -2.03
C SER A 151 6.59 -10.93 -0.51
N PHE A 152 6.98 -9.73 -0.08
CA PHE A 152 6.92 -9.33 1.31
C PHE A 152 5.47 -9.20 1.77
N ASP A 153 5.16 -9.77 2.94
CA ASP A 153 3.83 -9.73 3.54
C ASP A 153 3.86 -9.09 4.92
N LEU A 154 3.34 -7.86 5.01
CA LEU A 154 3.12 -7.16 6.26
C LEU A 154 1.73 -7.44 6.86
N ILE A 155 1.68 -7.71 8.17
CA ILE A 155 0.42 -7.77 8.90
C ILE A 155 -0.05 -6.35 9.25
N TYR A 156 -1.18 -5.93 8.67
CA TYR A 156 -1.90 -4.71 9.00
C TYR A 156 -3.39 -4.89 8.66
N GLU A 157 -4.22 -3.97 9.14
CA GLU A 157 -5.64 -3.88 8.77
C GLU A 157 -5.85 -2.68 7.84
N SER A 158 -6.79 -2.79 6.90
CA SER A 158 -7.14 -1.69 6.01
C SER A 158 -8.61 -1.74 5.60
N GLN A 159 -9.23 -0.57 5.50
CA GLN A 159 -10.56 -0.42 4.96
C GLN A 159 -10.65 0.81 4.07
N GLY A 160 -11.28 0.65 2.92
CA GLY A 160 -11.56 1.73 1.98
C GLY A 160 -13.06 2.00 1.86
N ARG A 161 -13.40 3.23 1.50
CA ARG A 161 -14.77 3.68 1.25
C ARG A 161 -14.82 4.67 0.10
N ILE A 162 -15.60 4.35 -0.95
CA ILE A 162 -15.95 5.32 -1.98
C ILE A 162 -16.98 6.30 -1.42
N THR A 163 -16.79 7.59 -1.71
CA THR A 163 -17.65 8.70 -1.27
C THR A 163 -18.14 9.48 -2.50
N ASP A 164 -19.06 10.44 -2.30
CA ASP A 164 -19.55 11.29 -3.38
C ASP A 164 -18.48 12.21 -4.00
N SER A 165 -17.32 12.34 -3.34
CA SER A 165 -16.24 13.25 -3.74
C SER A 165 -14.92 12.55 -4.09
N GLY A 166 -14.90 11.21 -4.07
CA GLY A 166 -13.69 10.42 -4.27
C GLY A 166 -13.71 9.17 -3.41
N TYR A 167 -12.63 8.90 -2.67
CA TYR A 167 -12.58 7.79 -1.74
C TYR A 167 -11.73 8.12 -0.49
N GLN A 168 -11.95 7.33 0.54
CA GLN A 168 -11.20 7.33 1.78
C GLN A 168 -10.56 5.95 1.97
N VAL A 169 -9.37 5.92 2.54
CA VAL A 169 -8.68 4.69 2.94
C VAL A 169 -8.09 4.92 4.33
N GLU A 170 -8.25 3.93 5.18
CA GLU A 170 -7.70 3.89 6.52
C GLU A 170 -6.90 2.60 6.73
N MET A 171 -5.76 2.70 7.39
CA MET A 171 -4.88 1.57 7.69
C MET A 171 -4.43 1.61 9.16
N SER A 172 -4.44 0.44 9.81
CA SER A 172 -3.84 0.22 11.14
C SER A 172 -2.68 -0.74 11.01
N ILE A 173 -1.47 -0.24 11.28
CA ILE A 173 -0.21 -0.97 11.14
C ILE A 173 0.33 -1.22 12.56
N PRO A 174 0.26 -2.46 13.08
CA PRO A 174 0.82 -2.80 14.37
C PRO A 174 2.33 -2.55 14.40
N PHE A 175 2.82 -1.94 15.49
CA PHE A 175 4.27 -1.79 15.70
C PHE A 175 4.99 -3.13 15.79
N SER A 176 4.30 -4.20 16.20
CA SER A 176 4.87 -5.55 16.17
C SER A 176 5.16 -6.07 14.76
N SER A 177 4.51 -5.50 13.74
CA SER A 177 4.77 -5.84 12.33
C SER A 177 5.96 -5.05 11.76
N LEU A 178 6.39 -3.98 12.44
CA LEU A 178 7.47 -3.11 12.00
C LEU A 178 8.77 -3.40 12.75
N SER A 179 9.89 -3.26 12.04
CA SER A 179 11.21 -3.13 12.66
C SER A 179 11.49 -1.66 12.91
N PHE A 180 12.00 -1.26 14.07
CA PHE A 180 12.40 0.12 14.36
C PHE A 180 13.39 0.16 15.54
N PRO A 181 14.22 1.22 15.65
CA PRO A 181 15.23 1.32 16.71
C PRO A 181 14.60 1.42 18.12
N GLU A 182 15.25 0.81 19.11
CA GLU A 182 14.85 0.91 20.52
C GLU A 182 15.25 2.28 21.10
N GLN A 183 14.36 3.27 20.95
CA GLN A 183 14.55 4.64 21.43
C GLN A 183 13.21 5.28 21.88
N GLU A 184 13.28 6.24 22.80
CA GLU A 184 12.11 6.90 23.40
C GLU A 184 11.34 7.75 22.39
N VAL A 185 12.05 8.51 21.56
CA VAL A 185 11.48 9.36 20.50
C VAL A 185 11.91 8.78 19.16
N GLN A 186 10.94 8.55 18.29
CA GLN A 186 11.14 7.98 16.97
C GLN A 186 11.13 9.08 15.91
N GLU A 187 12.08 9.02 14.99
CA GLU A 187 12.12 9.83 13.78
C GLU A 187 12.30 8.90 12.59
N TRP A 188 11.27 8.79 11.77
CA TRP A 188 11.25 7.87 10.63
C TRP A 188 11.24 8.65 9.32
N LYS A 189 11.77 8.06 8.25
CA LYS A 189 11.59 8.57 6.90
C LYS A 189 10.26 8.12 6.34
N VAL A 190 9.51 9.04 5.73
CA VAL A 190 8.15 8.79 5.24
C VAL A 190 7.89 9.42 3.88
N GLY A 191 7.19 8.67 3.03
CA GLY A 191 6.60 9.16 1.79
C GLY A 191 5.11 8.83 1.74
N PHE A 192 4.34 9.63 1.02
CA PHE A 192 2.95 9.33 0.73
C PHE A 192 2.75 9.31 -0.77
N TYR A 193 2.05 8.30 -1.25
CA TYR A 193 1.89 8.02 -2.67
C TYR A 193 0.43 7.77 -2.99
N ARG A 194 0.03 8.17 -4.20
CA ARG A 194 -1.25 7.84 -4.80
C ARG A 194 -1.05 7.44 -6.26
N SER A 195 -1.60 6.29 -6.62
CA SER A 195 -1.81 5.87 -8.01
C SER A 195 -3.16 6.39 -8.48
N LEU A 196 -3.17 7.13 -9.59
CA LEU A 196 -4.37 7.65 -10.24
C LEU A 196 -4.46 7.09 -11.68
N PRO A 197 -4.97 5.88 -11.88
CA PRO A 197 -5.06 5.25 -13.19
C PRO A 197 -6.22 5.85 -14.00
N ARG A 198 -5.94 6.88 -14.79
CA ARG A 198 -6.87 7.41 -15.80
C ARG A 198 -6.49 6.88 -17.18
N GLU A 199 -6.60 7.68 -18.25
CA GLU A 199 -6.11 7.28 -19.59
C GLU A 199 -4.61 6.97 -19.56
N LYS A 200 -3.85 7.79 -18.83
CA LYS A 200 -2.50 7.49 -18.38
C LYS A 200 -2.52 7.41 -16.85
N ARG A 201 -1.70 6.52 -16.29
CA ARG A 201 -1.51 6.46 -14.85
C ARG A 201 -0.73 7.69 -14.41
N ALA A 202 -1.31 8.48 -13.52
CA ALA A 202 -0.58 9.52 -12.82
C ALA A 202 -0.07 9.00 -11.47
N GLN A 203 1.18 9.30 -11.17
CA GLN A 203 1.83 9.05 -9.89
C GLN A 203 1.90 10.37 -9.13
N ILE A 204 1.31 10.39 -7.94
CA ILE A 204 1.17 11.60 -7.13
C ILE A 204 1.82 11.34 -5.79
N VAL A 205 2.75 12.20 -5.38
CA VAL A 205 3.52 12.05 -4.14
C VAL A 205 3.49 13.29 -3.27
N TRP A 206 3.65 13.11 -1.97
CA TRP A 206 3.86 14.24 -1.06
C TRP A 206 5.24 14.86 -1.28
N GLY A 207 5.30 16.18 -1.39
CA GLY A 207 6.55 16.94 -1.42
C GLY A 207 7.31 16.95 -2.75
N GLY A 208 6.95 16.10 -3.72
CA GLY A 208 7.60 16.03 -5.04
C GLY A 208 8.79 15.08 -5.08
N PHE A 209 9.44 14.99 -6.24
CA PHE A 209 10.53 14.05 -6.47
C PHE A 209 11.57 14.61 -7.45
N ASP A 210 12.85 14.49 -7.13
CA ASP A 210 13.95 14.84 -8.03
C ASP A 210 14.39 13.58 -8.81
N ARG A 211 13.99 13.52 -10.08
CA ARG A 211 14.35 12.41 -10.99
C ARG A 211 15.85 12.33 -11.29
N THR A 212 16.64 13.36 -10.94
CA THR A 212 18.10 13.36 -11.13
C THR A 212 18.86 12.75 -9.96
N ASP A 213 18.21 12.62 -8.80
CA ASP A 213 18.75 11.90 -7.64
C ASP A 213 18.34 10.42 -7.73
N PRO A 214 19.29 9.48 -7.89
CA PRO A 214 18.99 8.06 -8.01
C PRO A 214 18.52 7.44 -6.68
N CYS A 215 18.73 8.11 -5.53
CA CYS A 215 18.32 7.58 -4.24
C CYS A 215 16.87 7.95 -3.94
N PHE A 216 15.92 7.05 -4.21
CA PHE A 216 14.51 7.25 -3.89
C PHE A 216 14.28 7.43 -2.38
N LEU A 217 14.83 6.53 -1.56
CA LEU A 217 14.62 6.53 -0.10
C LEU A 217 15.24 7.78 0.58
N CYS A 218 16.32 8.34 0.02
CA CYS A 218 16.95 9.55 0.54
C CYS A 218 16.05 10.79 0.42
N GLN A 219 15.09 10.78 -0.51
CA GLN A 219 14.21 11.91 -0.81
C GLN A 219 12.91 11.89 0.02
N LEU A 220 12.70 10.85 0.84
CA LEU A 220 11.56 10.79 1.73
C LEU A 220 11.62 11.92 2.78
N GLY A 221 10.44 12.42 3.16
CA GLY A 221 10.30 13.36 4.26
C GLY A 221 10.52 12.69 5.62
N THR A 222 10.23 13.41 6.70
CA THR A 222 10.41 12.93 8.08
C THR A 222 9.07 12.85 8.80
N LEU A 223 8.77 11.70 9.41
CA LEU A 223 7.68 11.48 10.33
C LEU A 223 8.19 11.67 11.77
N THR A 224 7.55 12.58 12.49
CA THR A 224 7.90 12.94 13.88
C THR A 224 6.71 12.73 14.81
N GLY A 225 6.88 12.97 16.11
CA GLY A 225 5.80 12.94 17.10
C GLY A 225 5.54 11.57 17.74
N ILE A 226 6.11 10.50 17.19
CA ILE A 226 6.03 9.14 17.73
C ILE A 226 6.99 9.02 18.92
N ARG A 227 6.46 8.62 20.08
CA ARG A 227 7.21 8.41 21.32
C ARG A 227 6.62 7.30 22.15
N ASP A 228 7.42 6.77 23.08
CA ASP A 228 7.01 5.80 24.09
C ASP A 228 6.43 4.48 23.52
N ILE A 229 6.79 4.14 22.28
CA ILE A 229 6.44 2.86 21.65
C ILE A 229 7.47 1.79 22.01
N LYS A 230 7.08 0.52 21.97
CA LYS A 230 7.98 -0.61 22.24
C LYS A 230 7.84 -1.64 21.15
N GLN A 231 8.96 -2.16 20.68
CA GLN A 231 8.93 -3.36 19.84
C GLN A 231 8.44 -4.52 20.70
N ARG A 232 7.29 -5.08 20.33
CA ARG A 232 6.69 -6.25 20.99
C ARG A 232 6.77 -7.42 20.02
N GLY A 233 6.99 -8.62 20.57
CA GLY A 233 6.90 -9.83 19.77
C GLY A 233 5.48 -10.05 19.24
N SER A 234 5.37 -10.68 18.06
CA SER A 234 4.10 -11.07 17.45
C SER A 234 3.87 -12.57 17.58
N LEU A 235 2.62 -12.98 17.78
CA LEU A 235 2.20 -14.38 17.71
C LEU A 235 1.16 -14.51 16.60
N GLU A 236 1.47 -15.32 15.60
CA GLU A 236 0.68 -15.53 14.41
C GLU A 236 0.17 -16.98 14.37
N PHE A 237 -1.11 -17.15 14.01
CA PHE A 237 -1.75 -18.45 13.84
C PHE A 237 -2.19 -18.61 12.38
N LEU A 238 -1.75 -19.70 11.75
CA LEU A 238 -1.98 -19.98 10.33
C LEU A 238 -2.77 -21.30 10.18
N PRO A 239 -4.10 -21.29 10.39
CA PRO A 239 -4.92 -22.48 10.20
C PRO A 239 -5.19 -22.73 8.71
N ALA A 240 -5.13 -23.98 8.26
CA ALA A 240 -5.55 -24.37 6.91
C ALA A 240 -6.34 -25.69 6.92
N ILE A 241 -7.27 -25.80 5.96
CA ILE A 241 -8.06 -27.00 5.70
C ILE A 241 -8.05 -27.25 4.20
N VAL A 242 -7.59 -28.43 3.80
CA VAL A 242 -7.54 -28.87 2.40
C VAL A 242 -8.50 -30.04 2.23
N GLY A 243 -9.30 -30.00 1.16
CA GLY A 243 -10.20 -31.08 0.78
C GLY A 243 -9.93 -31.52 -0.66
N SER A 244 -9.86 -32.83 -0.91
CA SER A 244 -9.65 -33.37 -2.25
C SER A 244 -10.62 -34.52 -2.54
N GLN A 245 -11.00 -34.66 -3.81
CA GLN A 245 -11.77 -35.79 -4.32
C GLN A 245 -11.23 -36.17 -5.69
N ALA A 246 -10.59 -37.32 -5.79
CA ALA A 246 -10.17 -37.89 -7.07
C ALA A 246 -11.35 -38.63 -7.70
N SER A 247 -11.54 -38.50 -9.01
CA SER A 247 -12.51 -39.30 -9.77
C SER A 247 -11.80 -40.03 -10.90
N ALA A 248 -12.23 -41.25 -11.18
CA ALA A 248 -11.66 -42.08 -12.24
C ALA A 248 -12.76 -42.60 -13.17
N LEU A 249 -12.43 -42.78 -14.45
CA LEU A 249 -13.32 -43.48 -15.38
C LEU A 249 -13.17 -44.99 -15.18
N ASP A 250 -14.29 -45.71 -15.14
CA ASP A 250 -14.26 -47.16 -15.23
C ASP A 250 -14.07 -47.66 -16.67
N ALA A 251 -13.96 -48.98 -16.85
CA ALA A 251 -13.78 -49.62 -18.16
C ALA A 251 -14.91 -49.35 -19.17
N ASN A 252 -16.05 -48.81 -18.71
CA ASN A 252 -17.20 -48.43 -19.53
C ASN A 252 -17.30 -46.90 -19.74
N ASN A 253 -16.24 -46.14 -19.47
CA ASN A 253 -16.21 -44.67 -19.52
C ASN A 253 -17.24 -43.99 -18.60
N THR A 254 -17.63 -44.64 -17.49
CA THR A 254 -18.46 -43.99 -16.47
C THR A 254 -17.58 -43.35 -15.41
N LEU A 255 -17.82 -42.07 -15.10
CA LEU A 255 -17.10 -41.34 -14.07
C LEU A 255 -17.49 -41.85 -12.68
N GLN A 256 -16.54 -42.45 -11.98
CA GLN A 256 -16.68 -42.88 -10.59
C GLN A 256 -16.03 -41.83 -9.69
N LYS A 257 -16.82 -41.26 -8.78
CA LYS A 257 -16.30 -40.36 -7.76
C LYS A 257 -15.62 -41.17 -6.66
N GLY A 258 -14.36 -40.86 -6.40
CA GLY A 258 -13.64 -41.42 -5.26
C GLY A 258 -14.02 -40.76 -3.94
N ASP A 259 -13.37 -41.22 -2.88
CA ASP A 259 -13.59 -40.72 -1.53
C ASP A 259 -13.16 -39.25 -1.38
N ILE A 260 -13.83 -38.55 -0.47
CA ILE A 260 -13.44 -37.19 -0.07
C ILE A 260 -12.40 -37.32 1.02
N ASN A 261 -11.20 -36.78 0.77
CA ASN A 261 -10.14 -36.65 1.76
C ASN A 261 -10.11 -35.22 2.27
N GLY A 262 -9.80 -35.07 3.56
CA GLY A 262 -9.70 -33.78 4.21
C GLY A 262 -8.53 -33.77 5.18
N GLU A 263 -7.72 -32.72 5.13
CA GLU A 263 -6.56 -32.53 5.98
C GLU A 263 -6.62 -31.15 6.60
N ALA A 264 -6.30 -31.05 7.89
CA ALA A 264 -6.18 -29.79 8.59
C ALA A 264 -4.73 -29.60 9.03
N SER A 265 -4.22 -28.39 8.91
CA SER A 265 -2.89 -28.00 9.38
C SER A 265 -2.98 -26.72 10.20
N LEU A 266 -1.99 -26.53 11.06
CA LEU A 266 -1.86 -25.32 11.88
C LEU A 266 -0.40 -24.92 11.95
N GLY A 267 -0.08 -23.74 11.42
CA GLY A 267 1.18 -23.04 11.67
C GLY A 267 1.05 -22.11 12.88
N ILE A 268 2.11 -22.03 13.69
CA ILE A 268 2.27 -21.06 14.76
C ILE A 268 3.63 -20.42 14.60
N LYS A 269 3.66 -19.10 14.45
CA LYS A 269 4.90 -18.31 14.35
C LYS A 269 4.96 -17.30 15.49
N TYR A 270 6.08 -17.29 16.20
CA TYR A 270 6.36 -16.30 17.24
C TYR A 270 7.61 -15.50 16.86
N SER A 271 7.42 -14.21 16.62
CA SER A 271 8.51 -13.27 16.33
C SER A 271 8.98 -12.63 17.62
N PHE A 272 10.25 -12.84 17.99
CA PHE A 272 10.87 -12.21 19.16
C PHE A 272 11.30 -10.76 18.88
N SER A 273 11.75 -10.52 17.65
CA SER A 273 12.14 -9.25 17.06
C SER A 273 11.89 -9.33 15.56
N SER A 274 12.10 -8.23 14.83
CA SER A 274 11.95 -8.18 13.37
C SER A 274 12.84 -9.14 12.58
N ASP A 275 13.93 -9.63 13.18
CA ASP A 275 14.93 -10.51 12.56
C ASP A 275 15.03 -11.88 13.22
N ARG A 276 14.25 -12.16 14.28
CA ARG A 276 14.31 -13.43 15.03
C ARG A 276 12.91 -13.96 15.29
N PHE A 277 12.63 -15.13 14.75
CA PHE A 277 11.35 -15.83 14.97
C PHE A 277 11.57 -17.32 15.20
N ALA A 278 10.56 -17.96 15.78
CA ALA A 278 10.42 -19.41 15.84
C ALA A 278 9.08 -19.80 15.20
N GLU A 279 9.09 -20.85 14.39
CA GLU A 279 7.90 -21.37 13.73
C GLU A 279 7.72 -22.85 14.04
N LEU A 280 6.47 -23.25 14.28
CA LEU A 280 6.06 -24.62 14.51
C LEU A 280 4.84 -24.92 13.64
N THR A 281 4.90 -26.00 12.86
CA THR A 281 3.78 -26.44 12.02
C THR A 281 3.32 -27.83 12.43
N ILE A 282 2.02 -27.95 12.69
CA ILE A 282 1.34 -29.22 12.98
C ILE A 282 0.68 -29.71 11.70
N ASN A 283 0.96 -30.96 11.33
CA ASN A 283 0.51 -31.58 10.08
C ASN A 283 0.89 -30.77 8.83
N PRO A 284 2.20 -30.50 8.60
CA PRO A 284 2.66 -29.76 7.43
C PRO A 284 2.28 -30.46 6.13
N ASP A 285 1.73 -29.71 5.18
CA ASP A 285 1.48 -30.20 3.82
C ASP A 285 2.78 -30.11 3.02
N PHE A 286 3.42 -31.27 2.77
CA PHE A 286 4.64 -31.36 1.95
C PHE A 286 4.36 -31.56 0.46
N SER A 287 3.10 -31.50 0.00
CA SER A 287 2.77 -31.64 -1.42
C SER A 287 3.30 -30.48 -2.28
N GLN A 288 3.77 -29.40 -1.64
CA GLN A 288 4.34 -28.19 -2.26
C GLN A 288 5.87 -28.09 -2.12
N VAL A 289 6.56 -29.14 -1.69
CA VAL A 289 8.02 -29.18 -1.86
C VAL A 289 8.27 -29.56 -3.33
N GLU A 290 8.81 -28.64 -4.13
CA GLU A 290 9.35 -29.01 -5.43
C GLU A 290 10.39 -30.12 -5.20
N ALA A 291 10.03 -31.35 -5.57
CA ALA A 291 10.98 -32.44 -5.62
C ALA A 291 11.98 -32.09 -6.72
N ASP A 292 13.14 -31.57 -6.33
CA ASP A 292 14.30 -31.46 -7.20
C ASP A 292 14.80 -32.90 -7.47
N GLU A 293 14.06 -33.66 -8.29
CA GLU A 293 14.56 -34.94 -8.80
C GLU A 293 15.67 -34.62 -9.78
N GLN A 294 16.92 -34.80 -9.35
CA GLN A 294 18.05 -34.94 -10.27
C GLN A 294 17.75 -36.11 -11.23
N GLN A 295 17.32 -35.80 -12.45
CA GLN A 295 17.32 -36.77 -13.52
C GLN A 295 18.76 -37.16 -13.83
N VAL A 296 19.17 -38.34 -13.35
CA VAL A 296 20.40 -38.98 -13.82
C VAL A 296 20.12 -39.50 -15.23
N ASP A 297 20.63 -38.77 -16.21
CA ASP A 297 20.53 -39.14 -17.62
C ASP A 297 21.45 -40.34 -17.89
N VAL A 298 20.89 -41.55 -17.82
CA VAL A 298 21.64 -42.77 -18.17
C VAL A 298 21.57 -42.93 -19.68
N ASN A 299 22.60 -42.45 -20.38
CA ASN A 299 22.83 -42.79 -21.79
C ASN A 299 22.96 -44.31 -21.94
N THR A 300 21.94 -44.96 -22.47
CA THR A 300 22.05 -46.32 -23.03
C THR A 300 22.55 -46.23 -24.47
N THR A 301 23.81 -46.61 -24.67
CA THR A 301 24.37 -47.03 -25.96
C THR A 301 23.69 -48.26 -26.53
#